data_AF-A0A5E7CU19-F1
#
_entry.id   AF-A0A5E7CU19-F1
#
_cell.length_a   1.000
_cell.length_b   1.000
_cell.length_c   1.000
_cell.angle_alpha   90.00
_cell.angle_beta   90.00
_cell.angle_gamma   90.00
#
_symmetry.space_group_name_H-M   'P 1'
#
loop_
_entity.id
_entity.type
_entity.pdbx_description
1 polymer ?
#
loop_
_entity_poly.entity_id
_entity_poly.type
_entity_poly.pdbx_seq_one_letter_code
_entity_poly.pdbx_strand_id
1 'polypeptide(L)'
;MMNRYEIEDTDDWLGSPTPLETCRHSLRVYENEVQELTLQLRQAREKIFKLVEMHTEAISQRDEAMANLRERSGESAKLRKQLYDLDISARGHQREAERLRGILDGLTPQTKTVI
;
A
#
# COMPACT_ATOMS: atom_id res chain seq x y z
N MET A 1 -47.07 75.79 20.33
CA MET A 1 -47.27 74.48 19.69
C MET A 1 -45.92 73.79 19.64
N MET A 2 -45.80 72.61 20.27
CA MET A 2 -44.54 71.85 20.39
C MET A 2 -44.26 71.14 19.06
N ASN A 3 -43.04 71.25 18.53
CA ASN A 3 -42.65 70.71 17.23
C ASN A 3 -42.51 69.16 17.31
N ARG A 4 -43.13 68.43 16.38
CA ARG A 4 -43.35 66.96 16.45
C ARG A 4 -42.20 66.11 15.87
N TYR A 5 -41.00 66.66 15.65
CA TYR A 5 -39.92 65.93 14.93
C TYR A 5 -38.49 66.20 15.43
N GLU A 6 -38.27 66.34 16.73
CA GLU A 6 -36.92 66.18 17.30
C GLU A 6 -36.85 64.78 17.91
N ILE A 7 -36.31 63.82 17.16
CA ILE A 7 -35.90 62.52 17.73
C ILE A 7 -34.61 62.82 18.50
N GLU A 8 -34.58 62.51 19.80
CA GLU A 8 -33.36 62.62 20.61
C GLU A 8 -32.24 61.79 19.97
N ASP A 9 -31.04 62.35 19.92
CA ASP A 9 -29.84 61.64 19.50
C ASP A 9 -29.50 60.57 20.55
N THR A 10 -29.81 59.32 20.23
CA THR A 10 -29.66 58.18 21.13
C THR A 10 -28.39 57.37 20.86
N ASP A 11 -27.42 57.89 20.09
CA ASP A 11 -26.19 57.16 19.74
C ASP A 11 -25.40 56.71 20.99
N ASP A 12 -25.52 57.46 22.09
CA ASP A 12 -24.91 57.14 23.39
C ASP A 12 -25.72 56.14 24.25
N TRP A 13 -26.99 55.84 23.89
CA TRP A 13 -27.87 55.01 24.74
C TRP A 13 -27.50 53.53 24.73
N LEU A 14 -26.94 53.05 23.62
CA LEU A 14 -26.55 51.65 23.43
C LEU A 14 -25.05 51.41 23.62
N GLY A 15 -24.26 52.45 23.86
CA GLY A 15 -22.81 52.34 24.05
C GLY A 15 -22.13 51.66 22.86
N SER A 16 -22.33 52.21 21.66
CA SER A 16 -21.68 51.68 20.45
C SER A 16 -20.16 51.67 20.64
N PRO A 17 -19.48 50.54 20.38
CA PRO A 17 -18.05 50.46 20.58
C PRO A 17 -17.37 51.54 19.76
N THR A 18 -16.48 52.28 20.42
CA THR A 18 -15.72 53.33 19.75
C THR A 18 -14.88 52.69 18.63
N PRO A 19 -14.56 53.44 17.55
CA PRO A 19 -13.70 52.92 16.50
C PRO A 19 -12.38 52.32 17.02
N LEU A 20 -11.82 52.92 18.08
CA LEU A 20 -10.61 52.41 18.74
C LEU A 20 -10.83 51.05 19.42
N GLU A 21 -11.97 50.84 20.08
CA GLU A 21 -12.33 49.56 20.69
C GLU A 21 -12.56 48.48 19.64
N THR A 22 -13.25 48.82 18.55
CA THR A 22 -13.42 47.91 17.42
C THR A 22 -12.07 47.54 16.80
N CYS A 23 -11.18 48.51 16.54
CA CYS A 23 -9.84 48.22 16.04
C CYS A 23 -9.04 47.31 17.00
N ARG A 24 -9.09 47.57 18.31
CA ARG A 24 -8.41 46.74 19.31
C ARG A 24 -8.96 45.31 19.34
N HIS A 25 -10.28 45.16 19.22
CA HIS A 25 -10.92 43.86 19.14
C HIS A 25 -10.47 43.11 17.88
N SER A 26 -10.53 43.76 16.70
CA SER A 26 -10.08 43.17 15.44
C SER A 26 -8.62 42.73 15.49
N LEU A 27 -7.72 43.54 16.08
CA LEU A 27 -6.32 43.16 16.27
C LEU A 27 -6.16 41.88 17.10
N ARG A 28 -6.91 41.74 18.20
CA ARG A 28 -6.88 40.52 19.02
C ARG A 28 -7.40 39.30 18.26
N VAL A 29 -8.45 39.47 17.47
CA VAL A 29 -8.98 38.38 16.62
C VAL A 29 -7.93 37.93 15.61
N TYR A 30 -7.29 38.88 14.91
CA TYR A 30 -6.25 38.54 13.94
C TYR A 30 -5.02 37.92 14.59
N GLU A 31 -4.61 38.39 15.77
CA GLU A 31 -3.50 37.78 16.51
C GLU A 31 -3.79 36.32 16.84
N ASN A 32 -4.99 36.03 17.35
CA ASN A 32 -5.42 34.66 17.64
C ASN A 32 -5.47 33.80 16.37
N GLU A 33 -6.04 34.32 15.27
CA GLU A 33 -6.14 33.60 14.00
C GLU A 33 -4.75 33.25 13.44
N VAL A 34 -3.80 34.19 13.50
CA VAL A 34 -2.43 33.95 13.06
C VAL A 34 -1.75 32.88 13.92
N GLN A 35 -1.98 32.88 15.24
CA GLN A 35 -1.46 31.85 16.14
C GLN A 35 -2.02 30.48 15.80
N GLU A 36 -3.34 30.38 15.57
CA GLU A 36 -4.02 29.13 15.24
C GLU A 36 -3.56 28.58 13.88
N LEU A 37 -3.51 29.43 12.84
CA LEU A 37 -2.99 29.05 11.53
C LEU A 37 -1.52 28.59 11.60
N THR A 38 -0.72 29.23 12.44
CA THR A 38 0.68 28.82 12.66
C THR A 38 0.76 27.44 13.30
N LEU A 39 -0.11 27.13 14.26
CA LEU A 39 -0.21 25.81 14.88
C LEU A 39 -0.64 24.75 13.85
N GLN A 40 -1.70 25.01 13.09
CA GLN A 40 -2.20 24.11 12.05
C GLN A 40 -1.14 23.85 10.97
N LEU A 41 -0.39 24.87 10.56
CA LEU A 41 0.70 24.72 9.60
C LEU A 41 1.82 23.81 10.13
N ARG A 42 2.20 23.94 11.41
CA ARG A 42 3.20 23.06 12.03
C ARG A 42 2.72 21.61 12.06
N GLN A 43 1.47 21.38 12.47
CA GLN A 43 0.87 20.06 12.49
C GLN A 43 0.75 19.45 11.09
N ALA A 44 0.35 20.24 10.09
CA ALA A 44 0.26 19.79 8.70
C ALA A 44 1.64 19.40 8.15
N ARG A 45 2.69 20.18 8.44
CA ARG A 45 4.07 19.85 8.07
C ARG A 45 4.54 18.54 8.69
N GLU A 46 4.25 18.34 9.98
CA GLU A 46 4.59 17.08 10.67
C GLU A 46 3.87 15.88 10.05
N LYS A 47 2.57 16.02 9.76
CA LYS A 47 1.78 14.97 9.08
C LYS A 47 2.34 14.62 7.71
N ILE A 48 2.69 15.63 6.90
CA ILE A 48 3.28 15.41 5.58
C ILE A 48 4.62 14.68 5.71
N PHE A 49 5.47 15.10 6.66
CA PHE A 49 6.76 14.45 6.89
C PHE A 49 6.59 12.96 7.23
N LYS A 50 5.71 12.64 8.19
CA LYS A 50 5.40 11.25 8.54
C LYS A 50 4.85 10.45 7.36
N LEU A 51 3.99 11.07 6.55
CA LEU A 51 3.45 10.41 5.36
C LEU A 51 4.53 10.08 4.32
N VAL A 52 5.49 10.99 4.12
CA VAL A 52 6.63 10.77 3.23
C VAL A 52 7.55 9.66 3.76
N GLU A 53 7.81 9.65 5.07
CA GLU A 53 8.58 8.59 5.74
C GLU A 53 7.92 7.22 5.55
N MET A 54 6.62 7.11 5.89
CA MET A 54 5.84 5.88 5.70
C MET A 54 5.80 5.45 4.22
N HIS A 55 5.70 6.39 3.29
CA HIS A 55 5.69 6.08 1.87
C HIS A 55 7.03 5.50 1.41
N THR A 56 8.14 6.06 1.90
CA THR A 56 9.49 5.58 1.61
C THR A 56 9.69 4.16 2.13
N GLU A 57 9.23 3.89 3.36
CA GLU A 57 9.26 2.55 3.95
C GLU A 57 8.41 1.55 3.14
N ALA A 58 7.19 1.94 2.77
CA ALA A 58 6.30 1.09 1.97
C ALA A 58 6.89 0.76 0.58
N ILE A 59 7.58 1.71 -0.06
CA ILE A 59 8.30 1.45 -1.32
C ILE A 59 9.40 0.40 -1.10
N SER A 60 10.20 0.56 -0.04
CA SER A 60 11.27 -0.40 0.28
C SER A 60 10.71 -1.81 0.50
N GLN A 61 9.66 -1.94 1.30
CA GLN A 61 9.01 -3.23 1.58
C GLN A 61 8.41 -3.85 0.31
N ARG A 62 7.77 -3.05 -0.55
CA ARG A 62 7.24 -3.51 -1.84
C ARG A 62 8.36 -4.03 -2.74
N ASP A 63 9.47 -3.30 -2.84
CA ASP A 63 10.57 -3.66 -3.72
C ASP A 63 11.25 -4.95 -3.26
N GLU A 64 11.43 -5.12 -1.94
CA GLU A 64 11.90 -6.37 -1.35
C GLU A 64 10.93 -7.54 -1.63
N ALA A 65 9.63 -7.34 -1.40
CA ALA A 65 8.63 -8.36 -1.69
C ALA A 65 8.62 -8.75 -3.18
N MET A 66 8.74 -7.78 -4.08
CA MET A 66 8.82 -8.03 -5.52
C MET A 66 10.09 -8.77 -5.92
N ALA A 67 11.24 -8.47 -5.31
CA ALA A 67 12.48 -9.19 -5.54
C ALA A 67 12.33 -10.67 -5.11
N ASN A 68 11.81 -10.91 -3.90
CA ASN A 68 11.55 -12.24 -3.39
C ASN A 68 10.56 -13.03 -4.26
N LEU A 69 9.50 -12.40 -4.75
CA LEU A 69 8.54 -13.03 -5.66
C LEU A 69 9.18 -13.42 -6.99
N ARG A 70 10.05 -12.56 -7.55
CA ARG A 70 10.76 -12.85 -8.80
C ARG A 70 11.73 -14.01 -8.64
N GLU A 71 12.48 -14.04 -7.55
CA GLU A 71 13.41 -15.12 -7.24
C GLU A 71 12.66 -16.46 -7.13
N ARG A 72 11.65 -16.53 -6.26
CA ARG A 72 10.84 -17.75 -6.07
C ARG A 72 10.14 -18.21 -7.33
N SER A 73 9.68 -17.27 -8.16
CA SER A 73 9.10 -17.60 -9.47
C SER A 73 10.12 -18.22 -10.41
N GLY A 74 11.35 -17.69 -10.43
CA GLY A 74 12.47 -18.24 -11.18
C GLY A 74 12.88 -19.63 -10.70
N GLU A 75 12.94 -19.85 -9.39
CA GLU A 75 13.20 -21.17 -8.80
C GLU A 75 12.10 -22.18 -9.17
N SER A 76 10.83 -21.79 -9.06
CA SER A 76 9.71 -22.65 -9.45
C SER A 76 9.77 -23.04 -10.93
N ALA A 77 10.12 -22.10 -11.82
CA ALA A 77 10.30 -22.39 -13.23
C ALA A 77 11.44 -23.40 -13.48
N LYS A 78 12.57 -23.24 -12.79
CA LYS A 78 13.71 -24.19 -12.86
C LYS A 78 13.29 -25.58 -12.38
N LEU A 79 12.61 -25.68 -11.24
CA LEU A 79 12.14 -26.95 -10.69
C LEU A 79 11.15 -27.64 -11.63
N ARG A 80 10.21 -26.89 -12.24
CA ARG A 80 9.28 -27.44 -13.22
C ARG A 80 10.00 -28.03 -14.43
N LYS A 81 11.04 -27.35 -14.92
CA LYS A 81 11.86 -27.87 -16.02
C LYS A 81 12.59 -29.15 -15.62
N GLN A 82 13.21 -29.17 -14.44
CA GLN A 82 13.90 -30.36 -13.93
C GLN A 82 12.95 -31.56 -13.77
N LEU A 83 11.74 -31.33 -13.27
CA LEU A 83 10.71 -32.37 -13.17
C LEU A 83 10.30 -32.91 -14.54
N TYR A 84 10.15 -32.03 -15.52
CA TYR A 84 9.83 -32.43 -16.90
C TYR A 84 10.94 -33.27 -17.52
N ASP A 85 12.20 -32.83 -17.40
CA ASP A 85 13.36 -33.55 -17.91
C ASP A 85 13.49 -34.93 -17.23
N LEU A 86 13.23 -34.99 -15.91
CA LEU A 86 13.23 -36.23 -15.14
C LEU A 86 12.11 -37.18 -15.57
N ASP A 87 10.89 -36.69 -15.81
CA ASP A 87 9.77 -37.50 -16.31
C ASP A 87 10.08 -38.12 -17.68
N ILE A 88 10.67 -37.34 -18.59
CA ILE A 88 11.12 -37.86 -19.90
C ILE A 88 12.15 -38.98 -19.71
N SER A 89 13.15 -38.75 -18.87
CA SER A 89 14.20 -39.75 -18.60
C SER A 89 13.62 -41.03 -18.00
N ALA A 90 12.74 -40.90 -17.01
CA ALA A 90 12.08 -42.03 -16.36
C ALA A 90 11.25 -42.85 -17.36
N ARG A 91 10.47 -42.20 -18.23
CA ARG A 91 9.74 -42.88 -19.31
C ARG A 91 10.67 -43.58 -20.29
N GLY A 92 11.82 -42.97 -20.61
CA GLY A 92 12.84 -43.57 -21.46
C GLY A 92 13.40 -44.86 -20.86
N HIS A 93 13.80 -44.81 -19.59
CA HIS A 93 14.29 -45.98 -18.86
C HIS A 93 13.24 -47.08 -18.73
N GLN A 94 11.98 -46.72 -18.48
CA GLN A 94 10.90 -47.69 -18.38
C GLN A 94 10.66 -48.44 -19.70
N ARG A 95 10.66 -47.73 -20.83
CA ARG A 95 10.56 -48.36 -22.16
C ARG A 95 11.70 -49.33 -22.44
N GLU A 96 12.92 -48.96 -22.08
CA GLU A 96 14.08 -49.85 -22.28
C GLU A 96 14.00 -51.07 -21.36
N ALA A 97 13.59 -50.91 -20.11
CA ALA A 97 13.38 -52.03 -19.19
C ALA A 97 12.30 -53.00 -19.71
N GLU A 98 11.19 -52.49 -20.24
CA GLU A 98 10.13 -53.28 -20.88
C GLU A 98 10.65 -54.03 -22.12
N ARG A 99 11.45 -53.36 -22.96
CA ARG A 99 12.09 -53.96 -24.13
C ARG A 99 13.04 -55.11 -23.74
N LEU A 100 13.90 -54.89 -22.76
CA LEU A 100 14.85 -55.90 -22.28
C LEU A 100 14.12 -57.10 -21.66
N ARG A 101 13.03 -56.87 -20.92
CA ARG A 101 12.18 -57.94 -20.38
C ARG A 101 11.59 -58.79 -21.51
N GLY A 102 11.05 -58.17 -22.56
CA GLY A 102 10.53 -58.90 -23.72
C GLY A 102 11.58 -59.75 -24.45
N ILE A 103 12.83 -59.27 -24.54
CA ILE A 103 13.94 -60.06 -25.11
C ILE A 103 14.26 -61.26 -24.22
N LEU A 104 14.32 -61.07 -22.90
CA LEU A 104 14.60 -62.14 -21.94
C LEU A 104 13.52 -63.22 -21.95
N ASP A 105 12.25 -62.83 -22.01
CA ASP A 105 11.11 -63.75 -22.11
C ASP A 105 11.17 -64.59 -23.41
N GLY A 106 11.71 -64.03 -24.50
CA GLY A 106 11.94 -64.76 -25.75
C GLY A 106 13.14 -65.72 -25.71
N LEU A 107 14.13 -65.46 -24.85
CA LEU A 107 15.33 -66.29 -24.70
C LEU A 107 15.19 -67.37 -23.62
N THR A 108 14.28 -67.18 -22.67
CA THR A 108 13.98 -68.19 -21.66
C THR A 108 13.04 -69.24 -22.26
N PRO A 109 13.45 -70.52 -22.36
CA PRO A 109 12.56 -71.56 -22.86
C PRO A 109 11.36 -71.66 -21.92
N GLN A 110 10.14 -71.54 -22.47
CA GLN A 110 8.94 -71.87 -21.70
C GLN A 110 9.08 -73.32 -21.25
N THR A 111 9.34 -73.53 -19.96
CA THR A 111 9.18 -74.83 -19.32
C THR A 111 7.71 -75.17 -19.45
N LYS A 112 7.35 -75.89 -20.52
CA LYS A 112 6.07 -76.58 -20.59
C LYS A 112 6.10 -77.59 -19.46
N THR A 113 5.50 -77.24 -18.32
CA THR A 113 5.07 -78.23 -17.34
C THR A 113 4.00 -79.05 -18.03
N VAL A 114 4.42 -80.18 -18.60
CA VAL A 114 3.52 -81.22 -19.08
C VAL A 114 3.26 -82.11 -17.87
N ILE A 115 1.98 -82.10 -17.46
CA ILE A 115 1.32 -82.88 -16.39
C ILE A 115 1.28 -82.18 -15.03
#